data_AF-A0A7R7I8C1-F1
#
_entry.id   AF-A0A7R7I8C1-F1
#
_cell.length_a   1.000
_cell.length_b   1.000
_cell.length_c   1.000
_cell.angle_alpha   90.00
_cell.angle_beta   90.00
_cell.angle_gamma   90.00
#
_symmetry.space_group_name_H-M   'P 1'
#
loop_
_entity.id
_entity.type
_entity.pdbx_description
1 polymer ?
#
loop_
_entity_poly.entity_id
_entity_poly.type
_entity_poly.pdbx_seq_one_letter_code
_entity_poly.pdbx_strand_id
1 'polypeptide(L)'
;MTKTRNNHYVPQWYQEGFFEPGRNTYLYLDLSPPQHALRDGRVVTERSKFVSPTSRAFCERDLYSTFFGTSVVDEIERKLFGDIDARGAHAVRAFAGEDAREWRRHFTTFFEYLDIQKIRTPKGLDWLSAQYPRLTQNDLMFEMQGIRMMHCTIWVEGVREIVSAQDADVKFIVSDHPVTIYNYAVPPGANSYPNEPSIASKGSQTIFPLNRDFCLILTNLEYAEDHSANPLEKRTFAGNYRNSIVRTDALIRTRKLTSDEVI
;
A
#
# COMPACT_ATOMS: atom_id res chain seq x y z
N MET A 1 -8.89 -3.53 -29.49
CA MET A 1 -8.05 -3.16 -28.33
C MET A 1 -7.90 -4.38 -27.45
N THR A 2 -6.67 -4.80 -27.15
CA THR A 2 -6.36 -5.92 -26.26
C THR A 2 -6.73 -5.54 -24.82
N LYS A 3 -7.67 -6.26 -24.20
CA LYS A 3 -8.01 -6.09 -22.79
C LYS A 3 -6.81 -6.45 -21.94
N THR A 4 -6.36 -5.55 -21.07
CA THR A 4 -5.25 -5.82 -20.16
C THR A 4 -5.76 -6.76 -19.08
N ARG A 5 -5.42 -8.04 -19.19
CA ARG A 5 -5.85 -9.06 -18.21
C ARG A 5 -4.91 -9.17 -17.02
N ASN A 6 -3.70 -8.64 -17.09
CA ASN A 6 -2.78 -8.61 -15.95
C ASN A 6 -2.96 -7.26 -15.24
N ASN A 7 -3.63 -7.29 -14.11
CA ASN A 7 -3.87 -6.12 -13.28
C ASN A 7 -2.66 -5.90 -12.38
N HIS A 8 -1.97 -4.77 -12.54
CA HIS A 8 -0.91 -4.38 -11.62
C HIS A 8 -1.54 -3.75 -10.38
N TYR A 9 -1.53 -4.48 -9.27
CA TYR A 9 -2.07 -3.97 -8.01
C TYR A 9 -1.08 -3.08 -7.26
N VAL A 10 0.20 -3.16 -7.59
CA VAL A 10 1.19 -2.11 -7.33
C VAL A 10 1.59 -1.50 -8.69
N PRO A 11 1.28 -0.23 -8.98
CA PRO A 11 1.53 0.37 -10.29
C PRO A 11 3.01 0.32 -10.69
N GLN A 12 3.28 0.04 -11.98
CA GLN A 12 4.67 -0.07 -12.47
C GLN A 12 5.47 1.22 -12.23
N TRP A 13 4.88 2.40 -12.46
CA TRP A 13 5.54 3.69 -12.21
C TRP A 13 5.99 3.85 -10.76
N TYR A 14 5.23 3.28 -9.80
CA TYR A 14 5.57 3.36 -8.38
C TYR A 14 6.71 2.40 -8.07
N GLN A 15 6.67 1.19 -8.61
CA GLN A 15 7.75 0.21 -8.49
C GLN A 15 9.09 0.73 -9.03
N GLU A 16 9.08 1.52 -10.11
CA GLU A 16 10.29 2.14 -10.69
C GLU A 16 11.02 3.07 -9.71
N GLY A 17 10.30 3.66 -8.75
CA GLY A 17 10.89 4.47 -7.68
C GLY A 17 11.82 3.69 -6.73
N PHE A 18 11.82 2.35 -6.82
CA PHE A 18 12.63 1.45 -5.98
C PHE A 18 13.84 0.86 -6.71
N PHE A 19 14.09 1.25 -7.96
CA PHE A 19 15.26 0.78 -8.68
C PHE A 19 16.57 1.33 -8.12
N GLU A 20 17.60 0.49 -8.13
CA GLU A 20 18.98 0.93 -7.96
C GLU A 20 19.37 1.91 -9.08
N PRO A 21 20.24 2.90 -8.81
CA PRO A 21 20.69 3.85 -9.83
C PRO A 21 21.24 3.13 -11.08
N GLY A 22 20.73 3.52 -12.25
CA GLY A 22 21.13 2.92 -13.53
C GLY A 22 20.54 1.53 -13.82
N ARG A 23 19.64 1.01 -12.96
CA ARG A 23 18.89 -0.23 -13.21
C ARG A 23 17.47 0.08 -13.67
N ASN A 24 16.85 -0.92 -14.31
CA ASN A 24 15.45 -0.93 -14.75
C ASN A 24 14.72 -2.21 -14.29
N THR A 25 15.27 -2.89 -13.28
CA THR A 25 14.77 -4.12 -12.68
C THR A 25 15.10 -4.12 -11.19
N TYR A 26 14.34 -4.86 -10.39
CA TYR A 26 14.65 -5.10 -8.97
C TYR A 26 15.02 -6.57 -8.73
N LEU A 27 15.71 -6.82 -7.61
CA LEU A 27 15.87 -8.14 -7.04
C LEU A 27 14.58 -8.51 -6.31
N TYR A 28 13.80 -9.39 -6.90
CA TYR A 28 12.52 -9.84 -6.37
C TYR A 28 12.70 -11.03 -5.43
N LEU A 29 11.96 -11.01 -4.32
CA LEU A 29 11.81 -12.13 -3.39
C LEU A 29 10.37 -12.62 -3.41
N ASP A 30 10.17 -13.83 -3.91
CA ASP A 30 8.91 -14.56 -3.82
C ASP A 30 8.91 -15.40 -2.54
N LEU A 31 7.99 -15.10 -1.63
CA LEU A 31 7.82 -15.85 -0.37
C LEU A 31 7.05 -17.17 -0.58
N SER A 32 6.39 -17.33 -1.73
CA SER A 32 5.56 -18.49 -2.09
C SER A 32 5.86 -18.97 -3.52
N PRO A 33 7.13 -19.35 -3.83
CA PRO A 33 7.53 -19.72 -5.18
C PRO A 33 6.72 -20.91 -5.72
N PRO A 34 6.35 -20.92 -7.01
CA PRO A 34 5.58 -21.99 -7.62
C PRO A 34 6.23 -23.37 -7.45
N GLN A 35 5.40 -24.40 -7.31
CA GLN A 35 5.81 -25.79 -7.22
C GLN A 35 5.26 -26.58 -8.40
N HIS A 36 6.10 -27.40 -9.05
CA HIS A 36 5.73 -28.22 -10.20
C HIS A 36 5.93 -29.69 -9.90
N ALA A 37 4.89 -30.49 -10.11
CA ALA A 37 5.00 -31.95 -10.08
C ALA A 37 5.58 -32.46 -11.41
N LEU A 38 6.70 -33.16 -11.35
CA LEU A 38 7.32 -33.85 -12.47
C LEU A 38 6.56 -35.14 -12.80
N ARG A 39 6.76 -35.66 -14.02
CA ARG A 39 6.13 -36.92 -14.48
C ARG A 39 6.47 -38.14 -13.61
N ASP A 40 7.56 -38.08 -12.84
CA ASP A 40 8.00 -39.11 -11.91
C ASP A 40 7.52 -38.89 -10.46
N GLY A 41 6.63 -37.91 -10.24
CA GLY A 41 6.04 -37.60 -8.93
C GLY A 41 6.89 -36.70 -8.04
N ARG A 42 8.11 -36.31 -8.44
CA ARG A 42 8.91 -35.33 -7.68
C ARG A 42 8.31 -33.94 -7.80
N VAL A 43 8.33 -33.18 -6.70
CA VAL A 43 7.94 -31.77 -6.69
C VAL A 43 9.19 -30.90 -6.74
N VAL A 44 9.25 -29.99 -7.70
CA VAL A 44 10.33 -29.00 -7.83
C VAL A 44 9.78 -27.62 -7.53
N THR A 45 10.40 -26.93 -6.58
CA THR A 45 10.10 -25.54 -6.25
C THR A 45 10.95 -24.61 -7.12
N GLU A 46 10.31 -23.59 -7.70
CA GLU A 46 11.02 -22.55 -8.44
C GLU A 46 11.93 -21.71 -7.53
N ARG A 47 12.78 -20.87 -8.16
CA ARG A 47 13.66 -19.97 -7.42
C ARG A 47 12.84 -18.87 -6.75
N SER A 48 13.02 -18.69 -5.45
CA SER A 48 12.40 -17.59 -4.68
C SER A 48 13.06 -16.24 -4.91
N LYS A 49 14.32 -16.18 -5.38
CA LYS A 49 15.04 -14.93 -5.63
C LYS A 49 15.43 -14.82 -7.10
N PHE A 50 15.01 -13.75 -7.75
CA PHE A 50 15.31 -13.51 -9.18
C PHE A 50 15.23 -12.03 -9.53
N VAL A 51 15.82 -11.66 -10.67
CA VAL A 51 15.68 -10.31 -11.23
C VAL A 51 14.37 -10.23 -12.00
N SER A 52 13.57 -9.21 -11.73
CA SER A 52 12.28 -9.00 -12.40
C SER A 52 12.11 -7.57 -12.90
N PRO A 53 11.56 -7.37 -14.12
CA PRO A 53 11.05 -6.07 -14.52
C PRO A 53 9.71 -5.77 -13.83
N THR A 54 9.33 -4.50 -13.80
CA THR A 54 8.05 -4.03 -13.23
C THR A 54 6.84 -4.68 -13.91
N SER A 55 6.94 -4.99 -15.20
CA SER A 55 5.88 -5.62 -16.00
C SER A 55 5.53 -7.04 -15.57
N ARG A 56 6.33 -7.67 -14.70
CA ARG A 56 6.13 -9.05 -14.26
C ARG A 56 5.86 -9.23 -12.77
N ALA A 57 6.02 -8.19 -11.95
CA ALA A 57 5.79 -8.33 -10.52
C ALA A 57 4.68 -7.41 -10.02
N PHE A 58 4.12 -7.85 -8.89
CA PHE A 58 2.94 -7.27 -8.27
C PHE A 58 1.76 -7.09 -9.24
N CYS A 59 1.54 -8.12 -10.06
CA CYS A 59 0.41 -8.21 -10.97
C CYS A 59 -0.29 -9.56 -10.84
N GLU A 60 -1.60 -9.55 -10.99
CA GLU A 60 -2.42 -10.76 -11.00
C GLU A 60 -3.41 -10.70 -12.16
N ARG A 61 -3.71 -11.88 -12.72
CA ARG A 61 -4.59 -11.97 -13.86
C ARG A 61 -6.06 -11.86 -13.43
N ASP A 62 -6.79 -10.96 -14.08
CA ASP A 62 -8.22 -10.71 -13.91
C ASP A 62 -8.64 -10.28 -12.49
N LEU A 63 -7.70 -9.81 -11.65
CA LEU A 63 -7.94 -9.40 -10.27
C LEU A 63 -9.06 -8.37 -10.13
N TYR A 64 -9.18 -7.45 -11.09
CA TYR A 64 -10.21 -6.40 -11.10
C TYR A 64 -11.25 -6.56 -12.20
N SER A 65 -11.23 -7.70 -12.88
CA SER A 65 -12.16 -7.94 -13.97
C SER A 65 -13.52 -8.33 -13.41
N THR A 66 -14.58 -7.80 -14.04
CA THR A 66 -15.94 -8.26 -13.82
C THR A 66 -16.37 -9.19 -14.94
N PHE A 67 -17.24 -10.15 -14.64
CA PHE A 67 -17.62 -11.23 -15.54
C PHE A 67 -19.11 -11.19 -15.83
N PHE A 68 -19.46 -11.27 -17.12
CA PHE A 68 -20.83 -11.40 -17.62
C PHE A 68 -20.90 -12.58 -18.58
N GLY A 69 -21.23 -13.77 -18.06
CA GLY A 69 -21.08 -15.02 -18.81
C GLY A 69 -19.62 -15.27 -19.18
N THR A 70 -19.31 -15.39 -20.48
CA THR A 70 -17.94 -15.54 -20.99
C THR A 70 -17.23 -14.21 -21.25
N SER A 71 -17.95 -13.08 -21.09
CA SER A 71 -17.38 -11.75 -21.32
C SER A 71 -16.65 -11.25 -20.08
N VAL A 72 -15.38 -10.87 -20.28
CA VAL A 72 -14.54 -10.21 -19.26
C VAL A 72 -14.59 -8.70 -19.47
N VAL A 73 -14.81 -7.92 -18.42
CA VAL A 73 -14.89 -6.46 -18.46
C VAL A 73 -13.78 -5.87 -17.58
N ASP A 74 -12.95 -5.00 -18.16
CA ASP A 74 -11.75 -4.40 -17.55
C ASP A 74 -11.95 -2.91 -17.21
N GLU A 75 -13.20 -2.47 -17.04
CA GLU A 75 -13.50 -1.05 -16.82
C GLU A 75 -12.95 -0.49 -15.51
N ILE A 76 -12.82 -1.33 -14.47
CA ILE A 76 -12.25 -0.91 -13.18
C ILE A 76 -10.77 -0.56 -13.35
N GLU A 77 -9.99 -1.43 -14.00
CA GLU A 77 -8.61 -1.13 -14.37
C GLU A 77 -8.53 0.17 -15.19
N ARG A 78 -9.31 0.25 -16.27
CA ARG A 78 -9.15 1.30 -17.26
C ARG A 78 -9.67 2.67 -16.81
N LYS A 79 -10.83 2.72 -16.15
CA LYS A 79 -11.52 3.97 -15.82
C LYS A 79 -11.24 4.43 -14.39
N LEU A 80 -11.17 3.51 -13.43
CA LEU A 80 -10.95 3.84 -12.03
C LEU A 80 -9.46 3.91 -11.71
N PHE A 81 -8.75 2.78 -11.84
CA PHE A 81 -7.34 2.73 -11.47
C PHE A 81 -6.46 3.54 -12.42
N GLY A 82 -6.76 3.57 -13.72
CA GLY A 82 -6.03 4.42 -14.66
C GLY A 82 -5.99 5.90 -14.28
N ASP A 83 -7.12 6.48 -13.85
CA ASP A 83 -7.19 7.87 -13.39
C ASP A 83 -6.49 8.07 -12.04
N ILE A 84 -6.77 7.19 -11.07
CA ILE A 84 -6.17 7.25 -9.73
C ILE A 84 -4.64 7.11 -9.83
N ASP A 85 -4.13 6.20 -10.65
CA ASP A 85 -2.69 5.96 -10.81
C ASP A 85 -2.01 7.15 -11.48
N ALA A 86 -2.63 7.76 -12.50
CA ALA A 86 -2.11 8.96 -13.13
C ALA A 86 -2.00 10.12 -12.13
N ARG A 87 -3.06 10.39 -11.37
CA ARG A 87 -3.08 11.46 -10.34
C ARG A 87 -2.16 11.13 -9.16
N GLY A 88 -2.13 9.86 -8.75
CA GLY A 88 -1.30 9.31 -7.68
C GLY A 88 0.18 9.44 -7.97
N ALA A 89 0.61 9.21 -9.22
CA ALA A 89 2.01 9.40 -9.63
C ALA A 89 2.52 10.82 -9.41
N HIS A 90 1.67 11.84 -9.65
CA HIS A 90 2.01 13.23 -9.35
C HIS A 90 2.02 13.49 -7.85
N ALA A 91 1.04 12.96 -7.12
CA ALA A 91 0.92 13.15 -5.68
C ALA A 91 2.08 12.52 -4.88
N VAL A 92 2.47 11.27 -5.19
CA VAL A 92 3.61 10.60 -4.55
C VAL A 92 4.91 11.35 -4.83
N ARG A 93 5.13 11.82 -6.06
CA ARG A 93 6.30 12.65 -6.39
C ARG A 93 6.31 13.99 -5.65
N ALA A 94 5.16 14.64 -5.50
CA ALA A 94 5.03 15.87 -4.72
C ALA A 94 5.43 15.64 -3.26
N PHE A 95 4.91 14.59 -2.63
CA PHE A 95 5.24 14.23 -1.24
C PHE A 95 6.69 13.74 -1.08
N ALA A 96 7.27 13.11 -2.10
CA ALA A 96 8.69 12.79 -2.11
C ALA A 96 9.59 14.03 -2.26
N GLY A 97 9.08 15.16 -2.78
CA GLY A 97 9.77 16.44 -2.83
C GLY A 97 9.57 17.30 -1.57
N GLU A 98 10.10 18.53 -1.61
CA GLU A 98 10.10 19.48 -0.49
C GLU A 98 9.18 20.71 -0.71
N ASP A 99 8.44 20.76 -1.83
CA ASP A 99 7.58 21.89 -2.15
C ASP A 99 6.21 21.80 -1.44
N ALA A 100 6.05 22.59 -0.38
CA ALA A 100 4.81 22.70 0.39
C ALA A 100 3.60 23.14 -0.46
N ARG A 101 3.79 23.84 -1.58
CA ARG A 101 2.70 24.20 -2.50
C ARG A 101 2.17 22.96 -3.21
N GLU A 102 3.08 22.09 -3.66
CA GLU A 102 2.72 20.83 -4.32
C GLU A 102 2.10 19.84 -3.32
N TRP A 103 2.57 19.80 -2.07
CA TRP A 103 1.91 19.03 -1.01
C TRP A 103 0.46 19.46 -0.82
N ARG A 104 0.20 20.77 -0.71
CA ARG A 104 -1.15 21.32 -0.58
C ARG A 104 -2.01 20.98 -1.80
N ARG A 105 -1.47 21.15 -3.00
CA ARG A 105 -2.16 20.90 -4.27
C ARG A 105 -2.58 19.43 -4.40
N HIS A 106 -1.71 18.52 -4.00
CA HIS A 106 -1.91 17.08 -4.15
C HIS A 106 -2.44 16.40 -2.88
N PHE A 107 -2.75 17.14 -1.83
CA PHE A 107 -3.05 16.60 -0.50
C PHE A 107 -4.15 15.54 -0.52
N THR A 108 -5.34 15.88 -1.04
CA THR A 108 -6.47 14.94 -1.10
C THR A 108 -6.16 13.75 -2.01
N THR A 109 -5.56 14.01 -3.17
CA THR A 109 -5.17 12.98 -4.14
C THR A 109 -4.17 11.98 -3.55
N PHE A 110 -3.25 12.45 -2.71
CA PHE A 110 -2.24 11.62 -2.07
C PHE A 110 -2.89 10.60 -1.12
N PHE A 111 -3.77 11.05 -0.22
CA PHE A 111 -4.45 10.15 0.72
C PHE A 111 -5.49 9.27 0.04
N GLU A 112 -6.15 9.76 -1.01
CA GLU A 112 -7.01 8.93 -1.87
C GLU A 112 -6.21 7.79 -2.50
N TYR A 113 -5.06 8.10 -3.10
CA TYR A 113 -4.18 7.09 -3.67
C TYR A 113 -3.70 6.09 -2.62
N LEU A 114 -3.29 6.57 -1.44
CA LEU A 114 -2.85 5.72 -0.33
C LEU A 114 -3.94 4.71 0.10
N ASP A 115 -5.18 5.18 0.23
CA ASP A 115 -6.32 4.34 0.63
C ASP A 115 -6.62 3.27 -0.42
N ILE A 116 -6.70 3.67 -1.69
CA ILE A 116 -6.90 2.75 -2.80
C ILE A 116 -5.75 1.75 -2.92
N GLN A 117 -4.52 2.20 -2.78
CA GLN A 117 -3.34 1.35 -2.85
C GLN A 117 -3.34 0.28 -1.75
N LYS A 118 -3.91 0.57 -0.57
CA LYS A 118 -4.15 -0.42 0.46
C LYS A 118 -5.20 -1.45 0.05
N ILE A 119 -6.35 -0.98 -0.43
CA ILE A 119 -7.52 -1.82 -0.72
C ILE A 119 -7.32 -2.70 -1.96
N ARG A 120 -6.67 -2.20 -3.01
CA ARG A 120 -6.61 -2.85 -4.33
C ARG A 120 -5.72 -4.10 -4.41
N THR A 121 -4.96 -4.40 -3.37
CA THR A 121 -4.04 -5.55 -3.37
C THR A 121 -4.78 -6.85 -3.09
N PRO A 122 -4.21 -8.04 -3.39
CA PRO A 122 -4.82 -9.31 -3.01
C PRO A 122 -5.18 -9.37 -1.51
N LYS A 123 -4.25 -8.93 -0.64
CA LYS A 123 -4.49 -8.82 0.80
C LYS A 123 -5.67 -7.90 1.15
N GLY A 124 -5.77 -6.73 0.50
CA GLY A 124 -6.86 -5.78 0.73
C GLY A 124 -8.22 -6.31 0.27
N LEU A 125 -8.25 -6.96 -0.89
CA LEU A 125 -9.45 -7.60 -1.45
C LEU A 125 -9.90 -8.80 -0.62
N ASP A 126 -8.97 -9.63 -0.14
CA ASP A 126 -9.29 -10.75 0.74
C ASP A 126 -9.77 -10.28 2.11
N TRP A 127 -9.20 -9.19 2.64
CA TRP A 127 -9.71 -8.56 3.86
C TRP A 127 -11.15 -8.08 3.67
N LEU A 128 -11.45 -7.43 2.53
CA LEU A 128 -12.80 -6.97 2.21
C LEU A 128 -13.75 -8.16 2.05
N SER A 129 -13.34 -9.19 1.31
CA SER A 129 -14.13 -10.42 1.15
C SER A 129 -14.42 -11.11 2.47
N ALA A 130 -13.50 -11.06 3.44
CA ALA A 130 -13.70 -11.65 4.77
C ALA A 130 -14.77 -10.93 5.61
N GLN A 131 -15.09 -9.66 5.30
CA GLN A 131 -16.13 -8.91 6.03
C GLN A 131 -17.54 -9.31 5.61
N TYR A 132 -17.72 -9.96 4.46
CA TYR A 132 -19.01 -10.26 3.87
C TYR A 132 -19.12 -11.74 3.48
N PRO A 133 -20.03 -12.51 4.10
CA PRO A 133 -20.23 -13.90 3.71
C PRO A 133 -20.89 -13.98 2.33
N ARG A 134 -20.09 -14.31 1.30
CA ARG A 134 -20.47 -14.61 -0.11
C ARG A 134 -20.56 -13.39 -1.05
N LEU A 135 -19.49 -12.59 -1.15
CA LEU A 135 -19.36 -11.68 -2.29
C LEU A 135 -19.01 -12.48 -3.55
N THR A 136 -19.72 -12.23 -4.65
CA THR A 136 -19.21 -12.62 -5.97
C THR A 136 -18.05 -11.70 -6.35
N GLN A 137 -17.27 -12.08 -7.37
CA GLN A 137 -16.22 -11.19 -7.90
C GLN A 137 -16.78 -9.82 -8.32
N ASN A 138 -17.96 -9.78 -8.93
CA ASN A 138 -18.58 -8.53 -9.34
C ASN A 138 -18.98 -7.68 -8.11
N ASP A 139 -19.57 -8.30 -7.08
CA ASP A 139 -19.94 -7.59 -5.85
C ASP A 139 -18.71 -7.05 -5.13
N LEU A 140 -17.65 -7.85 -5.00
CA LEU A 140 -16.38 -7.43 -4.40
C LEU A 140 -15.82 -6.19 -5.10
N MET A 141 -15.88 -6.17 -6.43
CA MET A 141 -15.46 -5.04 -7.24
C MET A 141 -16.32 -3.79 -7.06
N PHE A 142 -17.62 -3.92 -6.79
CA PHE A 142 -18.48 -2.80 -6.44
C PHE A 142 -18.21 -2.30 -5.01
N GLU A 143 -18.09 -3.21 -4.04
CA GLU A 143 -17.81 -2.88 -2.64
C GLU A 143 -16.47 -2.16 -2.49
N MET A 144 -15.42 -2.64 -3.19
CA MET A 144 -14.10 -2.01 -3.18
C MET A 144 -14.14 -0.54 -3.65
N GLN A 145 -15.02 -0.21 -4.59
CA GLN A 145 -15.24 1.18 -5.01
C GLN A 145 -15.98 2.01 -3.95
N GLY A 146 -16.93 1.39 -3.26
CA GLY A 146 -17.73 2.03 -2.21
C GLY A 146 -16.93 2.34 -0.95
N ILE A 147 -15.92 1.53 -0.63
CA ILE A 147 -15.11 1.72 0.58
C ILE A 147 -13.90 2.66 0.41
N ARG A 148 -13.78 3.33 -0.74
CA ARG A 148 -12.71 4.30 -0.98
C ARG A 148 -12.79 5.47 0.01
N MET A 149 -11.65 5.99 0.40
CA MET A 149 -11.48 7.06 1.40
C MET A 149 -11.80 6.64 2.84
N MET A 150 -11.94 5.33 3.12
CA MET A 150 -12.30 4.82 4.45
C MET A 150 -11.35 5.32 5.53
N HIS A 151 -10.04 5.28 5.26
CA HIS A 151 -8.99 5.56 6.25
C HIS A 151 -8.50 7.01 6.24
N CYS A 152 -8.89 7.80 5.24
CA CYS A 152 -8.34 9.14 5.00
C CYS A 152 -8.46 10.04 6.23
N THR A 153 -9.61 10.08 6.90
CA THR A 153 -9.79 10.92 8.10
C THR A 153 -8.80 10.57 9.21
N ILE A 154 -8.62 9.27 9.49
CA ILE A 154 -7.70 8.79 10.54
C ILE A 154 -6.27 9.26 10.24
N TRP A 155 -5.86 9.11 8.98
CA TRP A 155 -4.53 9.49 8.52
C TRP A 155 -4.27 11.00 8.52
N VAL A 156 -5.21 11.80 8.03
CA VAL A 156 -5.00 13.26 7.95
C VAL A 156 -5.02 13.92 9.34
N GLU A 157 -5.75 13.35 10.30
CA GLU A 157 -5.74 13.81 11.69
C GLU A 157 -4.50 13.34 12.47
N GLY A 158 -3.73 12.41 11.91
CA GLY A 158 -2.49 11.93 12.52
C GLY A 158 -1.28 12.84 12.29
N VAL A 159 -0.19 12.51 12.98
CA VAL A 159 1.13 13.06 12.72
C VAL A 159 1.69 12.42 11.46
N ARG A 160 2.12 13.25 10.51
CA ARG A 160 2.66 12.86 9.22
C ARG A 160 4.15 13.14 9.20
N GLU A 161 4.95 12.10 9.07
CA GLU A 161 6.40 12.20 9.00
C GLU A 161 6.92 11.50 7.74
N ILE A 162 7.81 12.14 7.00
CA ILE A 162 8.62 11.50 5.96
C ILE A 162 10.04 11.36 6.47
N VAL A 163 10.49 10.12 6.59
CA VAL A 163 11.86 9.78 6.97
C VAL A 163 12.72 9.60 5.73
N SER A 164 14.00 9.95 5.83
CA SER A 164 14.99 9.81 4.76
C SER A 164 15.99 8.71 5.06
N ALA A 165 16.20 7.80 4.12
CA ALA A 165 17.27 6.82 4.08
C ALA A 165 18.36 7.23 3.07
N GLN A 166 18.38 8.48 2.59
CA GLN A 166 19.33 8.93 1.56
C GLN A 166 20.80 8.68 1.94
N ASP A 167 21.13 8.91 3.21
CA ASP A 167 22.49 8.75 3.75
C ASP A 167 22.76 7.31 4.25
N ALA A 168 21.75 6.43 4.23
CA ALA A 168 21.90 5.02 4.60
C ALA A 168 22.35 4.18 3.40
N ASP A 169 23.13 3.13 3.67
CA ASP A 169 23.54 2.14 2.66
C ASP A 169 22.37 1.21 2.30
N VAL A 170 21.47 0.97 3.27
CA VAL A 170 20.26 0.17 3.10
C VAL A 170 19.09 1.08 2.74
N LYS A 171 18.27 0.64 1.79
CA LYS A 171 17.17 1.41 1.20
C LYS A 171 15.84 0.72 1.43
N PHE A 172 14.76 1.48 1.35
CA PHE A 172 13.41 0.93 1.45
C PHE A 172 13.09 0.00 0.28
N ILE A 173 12.26 -1.00 0.56
CA ILE A 173 11.75 -1.96 -0.42
C ILE A 173 10.27 -1.72 -0.69
N VAL A 174 9.78 -2.27 -1.79
CA VAL A 174 8.36 -2.36 -2.11
C VAL A 174 7.88 -3.80 -1.95
N SER A 175 6.68 -3.98 -1.40
CA SER A 175 6.01 -5.27 -1.24
C SER A 175 4.75 -5.36 -2.09
N ASP A 176 4.12 -6.53 -2.09
CA ASP A 176 2.82 -6.80 -2.69
C ASP A 176 1.66 -6.11 -1.94
N HIS A 177 1.90 -5.62 -0.73
CA HIS A 177 1.01 -4.76 0.06
C HIS A 177 1.76 -3.52 0.58
N PRO A 178 1.96 -2.48 -0.25
CA PRO A 178 2.89 -1.39 0.08
C PRO A 178 2.40 -0.44 1.19
N VAL A 179 1.11 -0.49 1.57
CA VAL A 179 0.53 0.33 2.65
C VAL A 179 0.27 -0.56 3.87
N THR A 180 1.25 -0.69 4.74
CA THR A 180 1.21 -1.62 5.88
C THR A 180 0.86 -0.91 7.17
N ILE A 181 0.24 -1.66 8.11
CA ILE A 181 -0.02 -1.16 9.47
C ILE A 181 0.91 -1.87 10.44
N TYR A 182 1.67 -1.09 11.19
CA TYR A 182 2.52 -1.54 12.29
C TYR A 182 1.91 -1.12 13.62
N ASN A 183 2.01 -1.98 14.64
CA ASN A 183 1.71 -1.61 16.02
C ASN A 183 2.68 -2.38 16.92
N TYR A 184 3.51 -1.67 17.67
CA TYR A 184 4.60 -2.25 18.44
C TYR A 184 4.15 -3.23 19.53
N ALA A 185 2.89 -3.15 19.97
CA ALA A 185 2.32 -4.08 20.95
C ALA A 185 1.69 -5.32 20.33
N VAL A 186 1.64 -5.42 19.01
CA VAL A 186 1.16 -6.61 18.30
C VAL A 186 2.36 -7.46 17.89
N PRO A 187 2.53 -8.67 18.46
CA PRO A 187 3.70 -9.47 18.18
C PRO A 187 3.68 -10.02 16.74
N PRO A 188 4.85 -10.30 16.15
CA PRO A 188 4.94 -10.93 14.83
C PRO A 188 4.11 -12.22 14.78
N GLY A 189 3.30 -12.39 13.74
CA GLY A 189 2.45 -13.57 13.55
C GLY A 189 1.13 -13.57 14.33
N ALA A 190 0.85 -12.57 15.17
CA ALA A 190 -0.44 -12.46 15.87
C ALA A 190 -1.62 -12.22 14.92
N ASN A 191 -1.37 -11.58 13.77
CA ASN A 191 -2.37 -11.45 12.72
C ASN A 191 -2.09 -12.49 11.64
N SER A 192 -3.08 -13.34 11.38
CA SER A 192 -3.10 -14.19 10.19
C SER A 192 -3.51 -13.37 8.98
N TYR A 193 -2.96 -13.72 7.81
CA TYR A 193 -3.46 -13.20 6.54
C TYR A 193 -4.99 -13.36 6.46
N PRO A 194 -5.75 -12.36 5.96
CA PRO A 194 -5.29 -11.08 5.41
C PRO A 194 -5.20 -9.93 6.45
N ASN A 195 -5.34 -10.23 7.74
CA ASN A 195 -5.49 -9.24 8.79
C ASN A 195 -4.19 -8.48 9.10
N GLU A 196 -4.36 -7.26 9.63
CA GLU A 196 -3.31 -6.39 10.14
C GLU A 196 -3.78 -5.77 11.47
N PRO A 197 -2.86 -5.18 12.26
CA PRO A 197 -3.27 -4.34 13.37
C PRO A 197 -4.29 -3.29 12.93
N SER A 198 -5.27 -3.01 13.78
CA SER A 198 -6.25 -1.96 13.48
C SER A 198 -5.55 -0.62 13.32
N ILE A 199 -5.76 0.03 12.18
CA ILE A 199 -5.33 1.41 11.93
C ILE A 199 -5.84 2.40 13.00
N ALA A 200 -6.98 2.07 13.62
CA ALA A 200 -7.63 2.89 14.63
C ALA A 200 -7.12 2.64 16.04
N SER A 201 -6.21 1.69 16.26
CA SER A 201 -5.55 1.52 17.57
C SER A 201 -4.51 2.63 17.80
N LYS A 202 -4.43 3.18 19.01
CA LYS A 202 -3.59 4.34 19.33
C LYS A 202 -2.13 4.15 18.93
N GLY A 203 -1.55 3.00 19.24
CA GLY A 203 -0.15 2.67 18.93
C GLY A 203 0.11 2.27 17.48
N SER A 204 -0.91 2.29 16.61
CA SER A 204 -0.75 1.91 15.22
C SER A 204 -0.13 3.04 14.39
N GLN A 205 0.77 2.65 13.50
CA GLN A 205 1.40 3.50 12.49
C GLN A 205 1.15 2.90 11.11
N THR A 206 0.80 3.75 10.14
CA THR A 206 0.77 3.34 8.72
C THR A 206 2.11 3.66 8.08
N ILE A 207 2.70 2.68 7.42
CA ILE A 207 4.00 2.77 6.77
C ILE A 207 3.77 2.68 5.27
N PHE A 208 4.30 3.64 4.54
CA PHE A 208 4.21 3.70 3.09
C PHE A 208 5.52 4.26 2.48
N PRO A 209 6.41 3.41 1.98
CA PRO A 209 7.58 3.85 1.23
C PRO A 209 7.18 4.73 0.04
N LEU A 210 7.74 5.92 -0.12
CA LEU A 210 7.44 6.78 -1.28
C LEU A 210 8.30 6.41 -2.49
N ASN A 211 9.54 5.98 -2.21
CA ASN A 211 10.53 5.47 -3.15
C ASN A 211 11.63 4.76 -2.32
N ARG A 212 12.76 4.39 -2.94
CA ARG A 212 13.88 3.74 -2.23
C ARG A 212 14.48 4.55 -1.07
N ASP A 213 14.37 5.88 -1.11
CA ASP A 213 15.06 6.77 -0.18
C ASP A 213 14.14 7.42 0.85
N PHE A 214 12.82 7.48 0.61
CA PHE A 214 11.88 8.14 1.51
C PHE A 214 10.73 7.22 1.89
N CYS A 215 10.31 7.29 3.15
CA CYS A 215 9.15 6.55 3.65
C CYS A 215 8.23 7.48 4.44
N LEU A 216 6.94 7.41 4.19
CA LEU A 216 5.91 8.07 4.97
C LEU A 216 5.54 7.17 6.16
N ILE A 217 5.52 7.78 7.34
CA ILE A 217 5.01 7.20 8.58
C ILE A 217 3.86 8.09 9.07
N LEU A 218 2.68 7.49 9.20
CA LEU A 218 1.49 8.13 9.75
C LEU A 218 1.25 7.59 11.15
N THR A 219 1.36 8.45 12.15
CA THR A 219 1.19 8.08 13.56
C THR A 219 -0.11 8.67 14.09
N ASN A 220 -0.91 7.88 14.81
CA ASN A 220 -2.10 8.40 15.47
C ASN A 220 -1.73 9.50 16.48
N LEU A 221 -2.47 10.61 16.46
CA LEU A 221 -2.15 11.81 17.23
C LEU A 221 -1.96 11.53 18.73
N GLU A 222 -2.87 10.75 19.33
CA GLU A 222 -2.81 10.42 20.76
C GLU A 222 -1.52 9.69 21.15
N TYR A 223 -1.00 8.82 20.30
CA TYR A 223 0.27 8.14 20.57
C TYR A 223 1.47 9.04 20.34
N ALA A 224 1.37 9.99 19.40
CA ALA A 224 2.42 10.99 19.19
C ALA A 224 2.49 12.03 20.31
N GLU A 225 1.36 12.30 20.99
CA GLU A 225 1.30 13.20 22.15
C GLU A 225 1.65 12.48 23.46
N ASP A 226 1.23 11.23 23.62
CA ASP A 226 1.48 10.40 24.79
C ASP A 226 1.84 8.95 24.43
N HIS A 227 3.14 8.66 24.46
CA HIS A 227 3.68 7.32 24.20
C HIS A 227 3.36 6.29 25.29
N SER A 228 2.78 6.71 26.43
CA SER A 228 2.35 5.80 27.51
C SER A 228 0.92 5.29 27.36
N ALA A 229 0.15 5.86 26.44
CA ALA A 229 -1.21 5.43 26.14
C ALA A 229 -1.25 3.95 25.71
N ASN A 230 -2.33 3.25 26.05
CA ASN A 230 -2.48 1.83 25.68
C ASN A 230 -2.49 1.68 24.14
N PRO A 231 -1.48 1.02 23.55
CA PRO A 231 -1.31 0.99 22.09
C PRO A 231 -2.38 0.19 21.36
N LEU A 232 -3.06 -0.73 22.04
CA LEU A 232 -4.10 -1.58 21.45
C LEU A 232 -5.49 -0.95 21.57
N GLU A 233 -5.66 0.05 22.43
CA GLU A 233 -6.93 0.75 22.61
C GLU A 233 -7.28 1.54 21.35
N LYS A 234 -8.57 1.65 21.05
CA LYS A 234 -9.05 2.47 19.94
C LYS A 234 -8.83 3.95 20.27
N ARG A 235 -8.33 4.73 19.31
CA ARG A 235 -8.22 6.19 19.46
C ARG A 235 -9.60 6.84 19.62
N THR A 236 -9.62 8.01 20.25
CA THR A 236 -10.77 8.90 20.23
C THR A 236 -11.07 9.27 18.77
N PHE A 237 -12.35 9.45 18.45
CA PHE A 237 -12.77 9.92 17.12
C PHE A 237 -12.46 8.99 15.94
N ALA A 238 -12.24 7.70 16.20
CA ALA A 238 -11.93 6.63 15.24
C ALA A 238 -13.07 6.21 14.26
N GLY A 239 -13.94 7.14 13.88
CA GLY A 239 -14.97 6.89 12.85
C GLY A 239 -14.42 7.10 11.45
N ASN A 240 -14.76 6.19 10.52
CA ASN A 240 -14.41 6.32 9.11
C ASN A 240 -15.28 7.39 8.42
N TYR A 241 -14.84 7.86 7.25
CA TYR A 241 -15.59 8.80 6.38
C TYR A 241 -16.02 10.12 7.03
N ARG A 242 -15.30 10.57 8.05
CA ARG A 242 -15.63 11.81 8.74
C ARG A 242 -15.06 13.02 8.02
N ASN A 243 -15.82 14.11 8.04
CA ASN A 243 -15.29 15.42 7.68
C ASN A 243 -14.39 15.94 8.79
N SER A 244 -13.21 16.43 8.41
CA SER A 244 -12.22 16.99 9.33
C SER A 244 -11.50 18.18 8.69
N ILE A 245 -10.92 19.04 9.52
CA ILE A 245 -10.11 20.18 9.09
C ILE A 245 -8.66 19.87 9.45
N VAL A 246 -7.79 19.93 8.45
CA VAL A 246 -6.38 19.55 8.61
C VAL A 246 -5.45 20.62 8.04
N ARG A 247 -4.31 20.81 8.71
CA ARG A 247 -3.18 21.55 8.16
C ARG A 247 -2.45 20.71 7.12
N THR A 248 -2.41 21.18 5.88
CA THR A 248 -1.75 20.48 4.76
C THR A 248 -0.24 20.67 4.73
N ASP A 249 0.27 21.64 5.49
CA ASP A 249 1.69 22.02 5.58
C ASP A 249 2.39 21.42 6.81
N ALA A 250 1.66 20.79 7.73
CA ALA A 250 2.20 20.18 8.94
C ALA A 250 2.78 18.77 8.66
N LEU A 251 3.81 18.72 7.82
CA LEU A 251 4.55 17.51 7.46
C LEU A 251 5.96 17.56 8.06
N ILE A 252 6.32 16.56 8.86
CA ILE A 252 7.66 16.43 9.46
C ILE A 252 8.58 15.76 8.46
N ARG A 253 9.80 16.28 8.26
CA ARG A 253 10.78 15.72 7.32
C ARG A 253 12.23 15.79 7.80
N THR A 254 12.44 15.86 9.11
CA THR A 254 13.77 16.13 9.68
C THR A 254 14.55 14.85 10.00
N ARG A 255 13.88 13.70 10.12
CA ARG A 255 14.52 12.45 10.53
C ARG A 255 15.21 11.76 9.35
N LYS A 256 16.49 11.49 9.55
CA LYS A 256 17.34 10.68 8.67
C LYS A 256 17.66 9.37 9.38
N LEU A 257 17.36 8.25 8.73
CA LEU A 257 17.60 6.91 9.26
C LEU A 257 19.02 6.47 8.94
N THR A 258 19.61 5.77 9.90
CA THR A 258 20.80 4.94 9.71
C THR A 258 20.44 3.62 9.02
N SER A 259 21.43 2.91 8.49
CA SER A 259 21.20 1.59 7.87
C SER A 259 20.50 0.59 8.81
N ASP A 260 20.81 0.63 10.11
CA ASP A 260 20.21 -0.26 11.11
C ASP A 260 18.75 0.10 11.41
N GLU A 261 18.36 1.37 11.28
CA GLU A 261 16.97 1.80 11.47
C GLU A 261 16.07 1.53 10.25
N VAL A 262 16.67 1.24 9.08
CA VAL A 262 15.93 0.87 7.87
C VAL A 262 15.57 -0.63 7.87
N ILE A 263 16.34 -1.47 8.57
CA ILE A 263 16.18 -2.93 8.66
C ILE A 263 15.06 -3.30 9.65
#